data_AF-A0A0E3RQX4-F1
#
_entry.id   AF-A0A0E3RQX4-F1
#
_cell.length_a   1.000
_cell.length_b   1.000
_cell.length_c   1.000
_cell.angle_alpha   90.00
_cell.angle_beta   90.00
_cell.angle_gamma   90.00
#
_symmetry.space_group_name_H-M   'P 1'
#
loop_
_entity.id
_entity.type
_entity.pdbx_description
1 polymer ?
#
loop_
_entity_poly.entity_id
_entity_poly.type
_entity_poly.pdbx_seq_one_letter_code
_entity_poly.pdbx_strand_id
1 'polypeptide(L)'
;MQCKVCEFGCEINEYSRGRCGTYVHTGNTIIQDPDIGYMGAYPVSIETIPLLHYYPSGKFLQVFSTGCNFQCSGCVARLLASGKSLSRSTLTPSQVMERALQQDCLGVVSTMNEPAANYYLFRDLAAEAKEKGLLAGCSTNCYFTSETLNKLGQFVDFMNVGIKGYSARSYRSCGVPSSYPVFRNISRLFDMGVHVETSVVYSRGSEDEMIRVAEEISDISPTIPVQVMRFIPFGDAPIELEPSIGEAESMCAALRKYVDYVYLFNSPGTELLNTYCPECGGLMAEREFYGPMGSRSVKPWINYICSCGKSAQVKGTTATESFSEEGFMGGYRISRAFGMVHGILTCLGIPDDHRLIDTWEKISDSGTLMQIHHMIQQPYAYLEFIRLIAEKTNLPEKGEELISFICTRLELIRSLAAENSGHKVYYCMGSPIFALNAGRMENNLVVFSGGVSINKQLQKEGKPGVNVSPSFINENNPDTIFISGFLSRPLHEFYALCQQYGIEVDAVKQQRVYAVPPSWDFGNPRWILGLMFIADKLHPGNSGIDLKKEADEFYLKFYGMPFEEATPNRSFHRPTSGIWPEHGLRCTHA
;
A
#
# COMPACT_ATOMS: atom_id res chain seq x y z
N MET A 1 25.49 -7.50 26.27
CA MET A 1 24.32 -7.08 27.07
C MET A 1 23.04 -7.51 26.36
N GLN A 2 22.01 -7.96 27.09
CA GLN A 2 20.75 -8.37 26.47
C GLN A 2 19.82 -7.16 26.27
N CYS A 3 19.36 -6.93 25.04
CA CYS A 3 18.38 -5.90 24.72
C CYS A 3 17.02 -6.24 25.35
N LYS A 4 16.34 -5.24 25.93
CA LYS A 4 15.06 -5.41 26.63
C LYS A 4 13.87 -4.77 25.90
N VAL A 5 14.06 -4.25 24.69
CA VAL A 5 13.02 -3.51 23.95
C VAL A 5 11.91 -4.43 23.42
N CYS A 6 12.29 -5.49 22.70
CA CYS A 6 11.35 -6.45 22.12
C CYS A 6 11.64 -7.88 22.60
N GLU A 7 10.66 -8.76 22.47
CA GLU A 7 10.73 -10.16 22.95
C GLU A 7 11.75 -11.03 22.21
N PHE A 8 12.40 -10.50 21.17
CA PHE A 8 13.54 -11.19 20.58
C PHE A 8 14.75 -11.21 21.53
N GLY A 9 14.93 -10.16 22.35
CA GLY A 9 15.96 -10.16 23.38
C GLY A 9 17.40 -10.31 22.87
N CYS A 10 17.78 -9.64 21.77
CA CYS A 10 19.12 -9.75 21.17
C CYS A 10 20.24 -9.58 22.21
N GLU A 11 21.29 -10.39 22.11
CA GLU A 11 22.56 -10.12 22.76
C GLU A 11 23.38 -9.17 21.89
N ILE A 12 23.71 -7.99 22.42
CA ILE A 12 24.47 -6.94 21.72
C ILE A 12 25.77 -6.69 22.49
N ASN A 13 26.89 -6.73 21.77
CA ASN A 13 28.22 -6.36 22.26
C ASN A 13 28.78 -5.17 21.44
N GLU A 14 30.00 -4.73 21.73
CA GLU A 14 30.63 -3.58 21.07
C GLU A 14 30.87 -3.75 19.56
N TYR A 15 30.80 -4.98 19.04
CA TYR A 15 31.03 -5.31 17.63
C TYR A 15 29.74 -5.69 16.88
N SER A 16 28.59 -5.67 17.55
CA SER A 16 27.32 -6.15 16.99
C SER A 16 26.21 -5.13 17.19
N ARG A 17 25.11 -5.35 16.47
CA ARG A 17 23.90 -4.56 16.55
C ARG A 17 22.72 -5.46 16.86
N GLY A 18 21.65 -4.88 17.37
CA GLY A 18 20.37 -5.59 17.42
C GLY A 18 19.96 -6.04 16.02
N ARG A 19 19.21 -7.15 15.91
CA ARG A 19 18.78 -7.69 14.59
C ARG A 19 18.00 -6.69 13.74
N CYS A 20 17.40 -5.68 14.37
CA CYS A 20 16.70 -4.58 13.71
C CYS A 20 17.63 -3.55 13.06
N GLY A 21 18.94 -3.61 13.33
CA GLY A 21 19.98 -2.75 12.76
C GLY A 21 20.22 -1.43 13.48
N THR A 22 19.42 -1.10 14.48
CA THR A 22 19.29 0.27 15.05
C THR A 22 19.80 0.43 16.49
N TYR A 23 20.09 -0.67 17.19
CA TYR A 23 20.60 -0.63 18.57
C TYR A 23 22.07 -1.01 18.65
N VAL A 24 22.84 -0.23 19.41
CA VAL A 24 24.29 -0.40 19.62
C VAL A 24 24.63 -0.43 21.10
N HIS A 25 25.76 -1.03 21.44
CA HIS A 25 26.30 -1.10 22.79
C HIS A 25 27.39 -0.04 23.00
N THR A 26 27.28 0.78 24.06
CA THR A 26 28.25 1.85 24.40
C THR A 26 29.05 1.55 25.67
N GLY A 27 29.42 0.27 25.87
CA GLY A 27 30.21 -0.18 27.03
C GLY A 27 29.38 -0.44 28.29
N ASN A 28 28.48 0.49 28.64
CA ASN A 28 27.68 0.40 29.87
C ASN A 28 26.17 0.15 29.63
N THR A 29 25.69 0.38 28.41
CA THR A 29 24.26 0.28 28.09
C THR A 29 24.03 0.01 26.60
N ILE A 30 22.80 -0.37 26.26
CA ILE A 30 22.30 -0.41 24.88
C ILE A 30 21.57 0.92 24.62
N ILE A 31 21.90 1.57 23.51
CA ILE A 31 21.25 2.81 23.06
C ILE A 31 20.75 2.66 21.62
N GLN A 32 19.88 3.59 21.22
CA GLN A 32 19.64 3.86 19.80
C GLN A 32 20.95 4.34 19.16
N ASP A 33 21.29 3.80 18.00
CA ASP A 33 22.40 4.28 17.18
C ASP A 33 22.20 5.79 16.87
N PRO A 34 23.15 6.67 17.22
CA PRO A 34 23.04 8.11 17.00
C PRO A 34 22.79 8.53 15.55
N ASP A 35 23.17 7.69 14.59
CA ASP A 35 22.95 7.95 13.16
C ASP A 35 21.49 7.69 12.72
N ILE A 36 20.64 7.18 13.63
CA ILE A 36 19.25 6.85 13.33
C ILE A 36 18.32 7.99 13.77
N GLY A 37 17.59 8.54 12.80
CA GLY A 37 16.50 9.48 13.02
C GLY A 37 15.36 9.25 12.03
N TYR A 38 14.42 10.19 11.93
CA TYR A 38 13.30 10.05 11.00
C TYR A 38 13.71 10.34 9.56
N MET A 39 13.28 9.46 8.66
CA MET A 39 13.54 9.50 7.22
C MET A 39 12.53 10.38 6.46
N GLY A 40 11.42 10.74 7.10
CA GLY A 40 10.45 11.62 6.48
C GLY A 40 9.36 11.97 7.47
N ALA A 41 8.72 13.10 7.20
CA ALA A 41 7.62 13.61 7.97
C ALA A 41 6.62 14.23 6.98
N TYR A 42 5.46 13.58 6.82
CA TYR A 42 4.45 13.97 5.83
C TYR A 42 3.08 14.05 6.49
N PRO A 43 2.31 15.11 6.24
CA PRO A 43 0.95 15.19 6.74
C PRO A 43 0.09 14.11 6.07
N VAL A 44 -0.81 13.51 6.84
CA VAL A 44 -1.71 12.43 6.44
C VAL A 44 -3.08 12.58 7.09
N SER A 45 -4.12 12.06 6.44
CA SER A 45 -5.37 11.73 7.14
C SER A 45 -5.17 10.44 7.92
N ILE A 46 -5.72 10.38 9.13
CA ILE A 46 -5.53 9.22 10.02
C ILE A 46 -5.96 7.91 9.34
N GLU A 47 -6.99 7.91 8.48
CA GLU A 47 -7.51 6.72 7.80
C GLU A 47 -6.64 6.21 6.63
N THR A 48 -5.57 6.96 6.28
CA THR A 48 -4.51 6.45 5.38
C THR A 48 -3.48 5.58 6.10
N ILE A 49 -3.55 5.60 7.42
CA ILE A 49 -3.08 4.58 8.34
C ILE A 49 -4.35 3.80 8.69
N PRO A 50 -4.36 2.46 8.80
CA PRO A 50 -5.61 1.71 8.91
C PRO A 50 -6.29 1.86 10.29
N LEU A 51 -6.69 3.08 10.64
CA LEU A 51 -7.36 3.51 11.86
C LEU A 51 -8.65 4.23 11.44
N LEU A 52 -9.79 3.64 11.76
CA LEU A 52 -11.10 4.14 11.30
C LEU A 52 -11.95 4.71 12.42
N HIS A 53 -11.63 4.36 13.67
CA HIS A 53 -12.37 4.73 14.89
C HIS A 53 -11.60 5.70 15.78
N TYR A 54 -10.53 6.32 15.27
CA TYR A 54 -9.73 7.31 15.99
C TYR A 54 -9.59 8.59 15.17
N TYR A 55 -10.12 9.72 15.69
CA TYR A 55 -10.09 11.05 15.07
C TYR A 55 -10.39 11.06 13.56
N PRO A 56 -11.54 10.55 13.09
CA PRO A 56 -11.83 10.48 11.65
C PRO A 56 -11.65 11.82 10.92
N SER A 57 -11.10 11.77 9.71
CA SER A 57 -10.64 12.91 8.90
C SER A 57 -9.54 13.75 9.56
N GLY A 58 -9.02 13.35 10.71
CA GLY A 58 -8.00 14.06 11.46
C GLY A 58 -6.67 14.08 10.73
N LYS A 59 -6.02 15.25 10.72
CA LYS A 59 -4.70 15.43 10.11
C LYS A 59 -3.60 15.14 11.13
N PHE A 60 -2.72 14.19 10.81
CA PHE A 60 -1.56 13.82 11.62
C PHE A 60 -0.28 13.96 10.81
N LEU A 61 0.86 14.12 11.48
CA LEU A 61 2.16 14.06 10.84
C LEU A 61 2.69 12.62 10.92
N GLN A 62 2.67 11.93 9.78
CA GLN A 62 3.25 10.60 9.64
C GLN A 62 4.77 10.69 9.60
N VAL A 63 5.43 9.86 10.40
CA VAL A 63 6.88 9.68 10.39
C VAL A 63 7.28 8.22 10.22
N PHE A 64 8.46 8.01 9.66
CA PHE A 64 9.05 6.68 9.49
C PHE A 64 10.57 6.76 9.62
N SER A 65 11.18 5.65 9.99
CA SER A 65 12.63 5.46 10.08
C SER A 65 13.03 4.13 9.43
N THR A 66 14.24 3.64 9.71
CA THR A 66 14.75 2.35 9.24
C THR A 66 14.59 1.26 10.29
N GLY A 67 14.71 0.00 9.87
CA GLY A 67 14.80 -1.16 10.74
C GLY A 67 13.47 -1.82 11.08
N CYS A 68 13.53 -3.15 11.31
CA CYS A 68 12.42 -3.97 11.75
C CYS A 68 12.95 -5.18 12.55
N ASN A 69 12.25 -5.57 13.60
CA ASN A 69 12.60 -6.79 14.36
C ASN A 69 12.03 -8.07 13.70
N PHE A 70 11.15 -7.97 12.70
CA PHE A 70 10.58 -9.08 11.93
C PHE A 70 11.18 -9.14 10.52
N GLN A 71 11.07 -10.30 9.87
CA GLN A 71 11.54 -10.57 8.51
C GLN A 71 10.40 -11.09 7.61
N CYS A 72 9.24 -10.42 7.66
CA CYS A 72 8.04 -10.87 6.93
C CYS A 72 8.27 -10.94 5.40
N SER A 73 7.92 -12.06 4.79
CA SER A 73 7.82 -12.19 3.33
C SER A 73 6.70 -11.31 2.78
N GLY A 74 6.92 -10.62 1.66
CA GLY A 74 5.90 -9.77 1.01
C GLY A 74 5.57 -8.44 1.72
N CYS A 75 6.35 -8.04 2.74
CA CYS A 75 6.12 -6.78 3.45
C CYS A 75 6.39 -5.57 2.55
N VAL A 76 5.40 -4.67 2.40
CA VAL A 76 5.54 -3.42 1.64
C VAL A 76 6.60 -2.47 2.20
N ALA A 77 6.94 -2.64 3.49
CA ALA A 77 7.95 -1.87 4.20
C ALA A 77 9.33 -2.53 4.22
N ARG A 78 9.52 -3.68 3.55
CA ARG A 78 10.78 -4.46 3.60
C ARG A 78 12.01 -3.64 3.24
N LEU A 79 11.90 -2.76 2.25
CA LEU A 79 13.00 -1.89 1.81
C LEU A 79 13.42 -0.86 2.89
N LEU A 80 12.48 -0.41 3.72
CA LEU A 80 12.80 0.43 4.88
C LEU A 80 13.35 -0.39 6.05
N ALA A 81 13.12 -1.70 6.07
CA ALA A 81 13.58 -2.60 7.12
C ALA A 81 15.01 -3.13 6.88
N SER A 82 15.55 -3.04 5.66
CA SER A 82 16.69 -3.86 5.21
C SER A 82 18.09 -3.25 5.33
N GLY A 83 18.30 -2.01 5.79
CA GLY A 83 19.68 -1.50 5.70
C GLY A 83 20.06 -0.21 6.40
N LYS A 84 21.36 -0.16 6.72
CA LYS A 84 22.11 0.91 7.39
C LYS A 84 22.03 2.22 6.61
N SER A 85 21.73 3.29 7.32
CA SER A 85 21.81 4.67 6.86
C SER A 85 23.18 5.23 7.28
N LEU A 86 24.22 5.00 6.48
CA LEU A 86 25.48 5.73 6.64
C LEU A 86 25.38 6.95 5.72
N SER A 87 25.24 8.16 6.29
CA SER A 87 25.21 9.48 5.59
C SER A 87 23.86 10.14 5.32
N ARG A 88 22.82 9.89 6.13
CA ARG A 88 21.51 10.51 5.90
C ARG A 88 21.27 11.75 6.78
N SER A 89 20.69 12.82 6.21
CA SER A 89 20.04 13.84 7.02
C SER A 89 18.73 13.29 7.58
N THR A 90 18.67 13.16 8.90
CA THR A 90 17.49 12.65 9.60
C THR A 90 16.83 13.78 10.39
N LEU A 91 15.52 13.64 10.64
CA LEU A 91 14.80 14.58 11.50
C LEU A 91 14.87 14.10 12.95
N THR A 92 15.17 15.03 13.85
CA THR A 92 15.05 14.82 15.29
C THR A 92 13.58 14.91 15.74
N PRO A 93 13.22 14.37 16.92
CA PRO A 93 11.88 14.54 17.49
C PRO A 93 11.40 16.00 17.50
N SER A 94 12.27 16.94 17.89
CA SER A 94 11.89 18.34 17.98
C SER A 94 11.64 19.00 16.61
N GLN A 95 12.41 18.62 15.58
CA GLN A 95 12.14 19.05 14.20
C GLN A 95 10.82 18.48 13.68
N VAL A 96 10.46 17.24 14.06
CA VAL A 96 9.16 16.66 13.72
C VAL A 96 8.04 17.41 14.44
N MET A 97 8.19 17.75 15.71
CA MET A 97 7.19 18.53 16.46
C MET A 97 6.97 19.92 15.89
N GLU A 98 8.06 20.61 15.52
CA GLU A 98 7.97 21.92 14.87
C GLU A 98 7.16 21.83 13.57
N ARG A 99 7.44 20.82 12.72
CA ARG A 99 6.65 20.58 11.50
C ARG A 99 5.20 20.25 11.78
N ALA A 100 4.91 19.45 12.81
CA ALA A 100 3.54 19.07 13.16
C ALA A 100 2.71 20.30 13.53
N LEU A 101 3.30 21.23 14.29
CA LEU A 101 2.68 22.50 14.66
C LEU A 101 2.55 23.44 13.46
N GLN A 102 3.61 23.61 12.65
CA GLN A 102 3.60 24.45 11.45
C GLN A 102 2.57 24.01 10.41
N GLN A 103 2.25 22.71 10.40
CA GLN A 103 1.28 22.12 9.50
C GLN A 103 -0.06 21.88 10.18
N ASP A 104 -0.37 22.43 11.34
CA ASP A 104 -1.68 22.27 12.02
C ASP A 104 -2.13 20.80 12.15
N CYS A 105 -1.20 19.90 12.51
CA CYS A 105 -1.51 18.50 12.77
C CYS A 105 -2.03 18.32 14.20
N LEU A 106 -3.00 17.41 14.39
CA LEU A 106 -3.51 17.01 15.70
C LEU A 106 -2.49 16.23 16.54
N GLY A 107 -1.50 15.64 15.85
CA GLY A 107 -0.52 14.78 16.47
C GLY A 107 0.42 14.15 15.46
N VAL A 108 1.17 13.17 15.95
CA VAL A 108 2.15 12.41 15.17
C VAL A 108 1.85 10.93 15.19
N VAL A 109 2.29 10.25 14.14
CA VAL A 109 2.08 8.82 13.99
C VAL A 109 3.28 8.15 13.35
N SER A 110 3.86 7.16 14.04
CA SER A 110 4.96 6.36 13.50
C SER A 110 4.40 5.17 12.72
N THR A 111 4.68 5.07 11.42
CA THR A 111 4.24 3.96 10.56
C THR A 111 5.26 3.68 9.45
N MET A 112 4.99 2.69 8.60
CA MET A 112 5.85 2.18 7.51
C MET A 112 7.16 1.52 7.93
N ASN A 113 7.57 1.59 9.19
CA ASN A 113 8.60 0.74 9.78
C ASN A 113 8.14 0.33 11.19
N GLU A 114 8.99 -0.40 11.93
CA GLU A 114 8.59 -0.94 13.23
C GLU A 114 9.02 -0.01 14.39
N PRO A 115 8.08 0.55 15.18
CA PRO A 115 8.39 1.35 16.35
C PRO A 115 9.26 0.63 17.40
N ALA A 116 9.15 -0.70 17.55
CA ALA A 116 10.04 -1.47 18.42
C ALA A 116 11.50 -1.53 17.94
N ALA A 117 11.77 -1.25 16.65
CA ALA A 117 13.13 -1.04 16.17
C ALA A 117 13.65 0.36 16.50
N ASN A 118 12.78 1.31 16.84
CA ASN A 118 13.14 2.71 17.11
C ASN A 118 12.55 3.22 18.42
N TYR A 119 12.43 2.32 19.42
CA TYR A 119 11.72 2.59 20.67
C TYR A 119 12.17 3.89 21.36
N TYR A 120 13.48 4.13 21.52
CA TYR A 120 13.95 5.33 22.22
C TYR A 120 13.61 6.60 21.43
N LEU A 121 13.84 6.60 20.11
CA LEU A 121 13.50 7.71 19.21
C LEU A 121 11.99 7.99 19.20
N PHE A 122 11.15 6.95 19.18
CA PHE A 122 9.70 7.08 19.18
C PHE A 122 9.14 7.47 20.56
N ARG A 123 9.70 6.93 21.65
CA ARG A 123 9.36 7.33 23.02
C ARG A 123 9.60 8.83 23.22
N ASP A 124 10.75 9.32 22.78
CA ASP A 124 11.12 10.74 22.95
C ASP A 124 10.19 11.64 22.12
N LEU A 125 9.84 11.22 20.90
CA LEU A 125 8.82 11.89 20.08
C LEU A 125 7.45 11.92 20.77
N ALA A 126 6.98 10.79 21.31
CA ALA A 126 5.67 10.69 21.96
C ALA A 126 5.61 11.51 23.26
N ALA A 127 6.70 11.52 24.03
CA ALA A 127 6.82 12.37 25.22
C ALA A 127 6.77 13.86 24.84
N GLU A 128 7.53 14.29 23.83
CA GLU A 128 7.53 15.69 23.38
C GLU A 128 6.17 16.11 22.80
N ALA A 129 5.49 15.23 22.07
CA ALA A 129 4.13 15.47 21.58
C ALA A 129 3.17 15.76 22.73
N LYS A 130 3.21 14.93 23.79
CA LYS A 130 2.37 15.08 24.98
C LYS A 130 2.64 16.39 25.72
N GLU A 131 3.91 16.78 25.87
CA GLU A 131 4.30 18.07 26.47
C GLU A 131 3.73 19.27 25.70
N LYS A 132 3.59 19.14 24.37
CA LYS A 132 3.02 20.16 23.48
C LYS A 132 1.49 20.05 23.30
N GLY A 133 0.83 19.11 24.00
CA GLY A 133 -0.61 18.88 23.88
C GLY A 133 -1.04 18.23 22.56
N LEU A 134 -0.09 17.61 21.84
CA LEU A 134 -0.33 16.86 20.61
C LEU A 134 -0.52 15.37 20.93
N LEU A 135 -1.27 14.68 20.07
CA LEU A 135 -1.48 13.23 20.16
C LEU A 135 -0.27 12.46 19.60
N ALA A 136 -0.03 11.25 20.11
CA ALA A 136 1.00 10.36 19.60
C ALA A 136 0.51 8.91 19.45
N GLY A 137 0.84 8.26 18.33
CA GLY A 137 0.51 6.85 18.12
C GLY A 137 1.38 6.17 17.09
N CYS A 138 1.10 4.89 16.81
CA CYS A 138 1.87 4.15 15.81
C CYS A 138 1.14 2.95 15.19
N SER A 139 1.66 2.47 14.07
CA SER A 139 1.40 1.14 13.53
C SER A 139 2.56 0.22 13.87
N THR A 140 2.31 -0.93 14.50
CA THR A 140 3.36 -1.82 15.01
C THR A 140 2.96 -3.29 14.93
N ASN A 141 3.93 -4.20 14.87
CA ASN A 141 3.70 -5.63 15.14
C ASN A 141 3.48 -5.94 16.63
N CYS A 142 3.65 -4.95 17.50
CA CYS A 142 3.45 -4.99 18.95
C CYS A 142 4.28 -6.06 19.67
N TYR A 143 5.45 -6.44 19.15
CA TYR A 143 6.30 -7.49 19.74
C TYR A 143 7.22 -6.98 20.88
N PHE A 144 6.77 -5.98 21.63
CA PHE A 144 7.49 -5.39 22.76
C PHE A 144 7.59 -6.33 23.96
N THR A 145 8.61 -6.16 24.79
CA THR A 145 8.58 -6.74 26.14
C THR A 145 7.50 -6.06 26.99
N SER A 146 6.95 -6.75 27.99
CA SER A 146 5.96 -6.16 28.89
C SER A 146 6.46 -4.89 29.58
N GLU A 147 7.74 -4.85 29.97
CA GLU A 147 8.35 -3.66 30.58
C GLU A 147 8.37 -2.47 29.60
N THR A 148 8.81 -2.69 28.36
CA THR A 148 8.92 -1.64 27.35
C THR A 148 7.54 -1.14 26.93
N LEU A 149 6.57 -2.03 26.74
CA LEU A 149 5.21 -1.66 26.40
C LEU A 149 4.57 -0.81 27.50
N ASN A 150 4.73 -1.19 28.78
CA ASN A 150 4.19 -0.45 29.92
C ASN A 150 4.74 0.97 30.02
N LYS A 151 6.01 1.19 29.62
CA LYS A 151 6.59 2.53 29.55
C LYS A 151 6.04 3.29 28.35
N LEU A 152 6.00 2.65 27.16
CA LEU A 152 5.51 3.29 25.94
C LEU A 152 4.05 3.70 26.03
N GLY A 153 3.19 2.84 26.58
CA GLY A 153 1.75 3.06 26.70
C GLY A 153 1.37 4.25 27.59
N GLN A 154 2.30 4.84 28.35
CA GLN A 154 2.06 6.08 29.10
C GLN A 154 2.16 7.34 28.23
N PHE A 155 2.75 7.22 27.04
CA PHE A 155 3.02 8.33 26.13
C PHE A 155 2.19 8.30 24.85
N VAL A 156 1.60 7.15 24.50
CA VAL A 156 0.80 7.02 23.28
C VAL A 156 -0.70 7.03 23.56
N ASP A 157 -1.46 7.59 22.64
CA ASP A 157 -2.93 7.68 22.69
C ASP A 157 -3.62 6.58 21.89
N PHE A 158 -2.96 6.07 20.85
CA PHE A 158 -3.49 5.06 19.94
C PHE A 158 -2.41 4.16 19.31
N MET A 159 -2.80 2.93 18.96
CA MET A 159 -1.98 2.01 18.17
C MET A 159 -2.82 1.21 17.17
N ASN A 160 -2.30 1.03 15.96
CA ASN A 160 -2.73 -0.05 15.07
C ASN A 160 -1.77 -1.25 15.22
N VAL A 161 -2.31 -2.43 15.54
CA VAL A 161 -1.50 -3.64 15.72
C VAL A 161 -1.66 -4.57 14.51
N GLY A 162 -0.58 -4.72 13.74
CA GLY A 162 -0.53 -5.54 12.54
C GLY A 162 -0.22 -7.01 12.81
N ILE A 163 -1.24 -7.78 13.15
CA ILE A 163 -1.22 -9.23 13.45
C ILE A 163 -0.84 -10.03 12.20
N LYS A 164 0.00 -11.06 12.38
CA LYS A 164 0.54 -11.89 11.27
C LYS A 164 -0.16 -13.25 11.11
N GLY A 165 -1.13 -13.52 11.97
CA GLY A 165 -1.83 -14.80 12.11
C GLY A 165 -2.03 -15.11 13.60
N TYR A 166 -2.57 -16.27 13.89
CA TYR A 166 -2.70 -16.77 15.26
C TYR A 166 -1.57 -17.74 15.63
N SER A 167 -1.18 -18.62 14.72
CA SER A 167 -0.29 -19.72 15.07
C SER A 167 1.18 -19.33 15.17
N ALA A 168 1.92 -20.14 15.92
CA ALA A 168 3.37 -20.04 15.97
C ALA A 168 4.02 -20.27 14.58
N ARG A 169 3.34 -20.96 13.65
CA ARG A 169 3.84 -21.12 12.27
C ARG A 169 3.87 -19.77 11.55
N SER A 170 2.78 -19.00 11.61
CA SER A 170 2.66 -17.68 11.00
C SER A 170 3.72 -16.71 11.52
N TYR A 171 4.03 -16.77 12.81
CA TYR A 171 5.09 -15.95 13.42
C TYR A 171 6.50 -16.44 13.07
N ARG A 172 6.73 -17.75 12.99
CA ARG A 172 8.02 -18.31 12.55
C ARG A 172 8.36 -17.91 11.12
N SER A 173 7.38 -17.80 10.21
CA SER A 173 7.61 -17.23 8.87
C SER A 173 7.99 -15.74 8.88
N CYS A 174 7.72 -15.03 9.98
CA CYS A 174 8.20 -13.66 10.20
C CYS A 174 9.53 -13.61 10.97
N GLY A 175 10.14 -14.76 11.28
CA GLY A 175 11.41 -14.86 11.99
C GLY A 175 11.30 -14.71 13.51
N VAL A 176 10.12 -14.94 14.11
CA VAL A 176 9.89 -14.89 15.57
C VAL A 176 9.09 -16.10 16.07
N PRO A 177 9.23 -16.52 17.34
CA PRO A 177 8.78 -17.85 17.74
C PRO A 177 7.27 -18.02 17.92
N SER A 178 6.54 -16.96 18.30
CA SER A 178 5.14 -17.09 18.75
C SER A 178 4.35 -15.80 18.54
N SER A 179 3.04 -15.92 18.42
CA SER A 179 2.08 -14.80 18.43
C SER A 179 1.77 -14.27 19.84
N TYR A 180 2.03 -15.08 20.88
CA TYR A 180 1.62 -14.80 22.26
C TYR A 180 1.96 -13.39 22.74
N PRO A 181 3.17 -12.84 22.51
CA PRO A 181 3.46 -11.48 22.95
C PRO A 181 2.56 -10.41 22.33
N VAL A 182 2.09 -10.61 21.10
CA VAL A 182 1.24 -9.64 20.40
C VAL A 182 -0.13 -9.55 21.08
N PHE A 183 -0.80 -10.68 21.28
CA PHE A 183 -2.12 -10.69 21.94
C PHE A 183 -2.04 -10.25 23.41
N ARG A 184 -1.01 -10.69 24.14
CA ARG A 184 -0.72 -10.19 25.50
C ARG A 184 -0.60 -8.66 25.53
N ASN A 185 0.12 -8.10 24.55
CA ASN A 185 0.35 -6.67 24.50
C ASN A 185 -0.89 -5.88 24.03
N ILE A 186 -1.71 -6.43 23.12
CA ILE A 186 -3.01 -5.85 22.75
C ILE A 186 -3.91 -5.73 23.99
N SER A 187 -4.06 -6.82 24.75
CA SER A 187 -4.84 -6.82 26.00
C SER A 187 -4.31 -5.77 26.98
N ARG A 188 -2.98 -5.71 27.17
CA ARG A 188 -2.37 -4.72 28.07
C ARG A 188 -2.59 -3.27 27.62
N LEU A 189 -2.51 -2.98 26.32
CA LEU A 189 -2.76 -1.63 25.79
C LEU A 189 -4.21 -1.22 26.01
N PHE A 190 -5.15 -2.14 25.79
CA PHE A 190 -6.57 -1.95 26.06
C PHE A 190 -6.82 -1.62 27.54
N ASP A 191 -6.24 -2.39 28.47
CA ASP A 191 -6.33 -2.14 29.91
C ASP A 191 -5.73 -0.78 30.33
N MET A 192 -4.74 -0.29 29.58
CA MET A 192 -4.11 1.02 29.82
C MET A 192 -4.92 2.19 29.25
N GLY A 193 -6.02 1.94 28.54
CA GLY A 193 -6.86 2.96 27.91
C GLY A 193 -6.30 3.55 26.61
N VAL A 194 -5.29 2.91 26.03
CA VAL A 194 -4.80 3.25 24.68
C VAL A 194 -5.86 2.81 23.67
N HIS A 195 -6.16 3.65 22.67
CA HIS A 195 -7.05 3.24 21.59
C HIS A 195 -6.38 2.20 20.71
N VAL A 196 -6.91 0.99 20.64
CA VAL A 196 -6.32 -0.09 19.85
C VAL A 196 -7.25 -0.46 18.70
N GLU A 197 -6.69 -0.50 17.49
CA GLU A 197 -7.29 -1.18 16.36
C GLU A 197 -6.31 -2.25 15.85
N THR A 198 -6.81 -3.28 15.20
CA THR A 198 -6.01 -4.43 14.78
C THR A 198 -6.14 -4.66 13.29
N SER A 199 -5.02 -4.92 12.62
CA SER A 199 -5.02 -5.32 11.22
C SER A 199 -4.45 -6.72 11.07
N VAL A 200 -5.03 -7.51 10.17
CA VAL A 200 -4.57 -8.88 9.89
C VAL A 200 -4.61 -9.13 8.39
N VAL A 201 -3.55 -9.75 7.87
CA VAL A 201 -3.44 -10.06 6.44
C VAL A 201 -4.20 -11.34 6.13
N TYR A 202 -5.14 -11.28 5.20
CA TYR A 202 -5.85 -12.44 4.69
C TYR A 202 -5.19 -12.92 3.39
N SER A 203 -4.60 -14.10 3.43
CA SER A 203 -4.07 -14.84 2.27
C SER A 203 -4.95 -16.07 2.03
N ARG A 204 -5.06 -16.52 0.77
CA ARG A 204 -5.83 -17.73 0.46
C ARG A 204 -5.25 -18.92 1.23
N GLY A 205 -6.10 -19.68 1.92
CA GLY A 205 -5.68 -20.83 2.74
C GLY A 205 -5.35 -20.47 4.20
N SER A 206 -5.54 -19.21 4.63
CA SER A 206 -5.35 -18.79 6.01
C SER A 206 -6.67 -18.54 6.76
N GLU A 207 -7.78 -19.09 6.31
CA GLU A 207 -9.12 -18.85 6.86
C GLU A 207 -9.20 -19.21 8.35
N ASP A 208 -8.64 -20.36 8.75
CA ASP A 208 -8.59 -20.78 10.15
C ASP A 208 -7.79 -19.79 11.01
N GLU A 209 -6.67 -19.25 10.50
CA GLU A 209 -5.87 -18.23 11.20
C GLU A 209 -6.70 -16.95 11.41
N MET A 210 -7.47 -16.53 10.41
CA MET A 210 -8.32 -15.32 10.49
C MET A 210 -9.40 -15.47 11.57
N ILE A 211 -10.08 -16.62 11.60
CA ILE A 211 -11.11 -16.92 12.61
C ILE A 211 -10.50 -16.91 14.01
N ARG A 212 -9.36 -17.61 14.21
CA ARG A 212 -8.66 -17.63 15.49
C ARG A 212 -8.21 -16.24 15.95
N VAL A 213 -7.74 -15.40 15.04
CA VAL A 213 -7.42 -14.00 15.36
C VAL A 213 -8.67 -13.26 15.87
N ALA A 214 -9.82 -13.39 15.18
CA ALA A 214 -11.03 -12.72 15.62
C ALA A 214 -11.58 -13.25 16.96
N GLU A 215 -11.47 -14.55 17.23
CA GLU A 215 -11.77 -15.14 18.54
C GLU A 215 -10.93 -14.51 19.65
N GLU A 216 -9.60 -14.45 19.47
CA GLU A 216 -8.69 -13.88 20.48
C GLU A 216 -8.89 -12.37 20.67
N ILE A 217 -9.24 -11.63 19.61
CA ILE A 217 -9.60 -10.22 19.74
C ILE A 217 -10.94 -10.06 20.46
N SER A 218 -11.93 -10.89 20.15
CA SER A 218 -13.23 -10.90 20.84
C SER A 218 -13.09 -11.19 22.34
N ASP A 219 -12.17 -12.09 22.72
CA ASP A 219 -11.88 -12.40 24.14
C ASP A 219 -11.30 -11.20 24.90
N ILE A 220 -10.61 -10.29 24.22
CA ILE A 220 -10.15 -9.01 24.79
C ILE A 220 -11.30 -8.01 24.82
N SER A 221 -11.89 -7.73 23.66
CA SER A 221 -13.14 -6.99 23.51
C SER A 221 -13.66 -7.10 22.06
N PRO A 222 -14.95 -7.45 21.85
CA PRO A 222 -15.54 -7.49 20.52
C PRO A 222 -15.62 -6.11 19.84
N THR A 223 -15.44 -5.03 20.61
CA THR A 223 -15.48 -3.65 20.07
C THR A 223 -14.17 -3.22 19.43
N ILE A 224 -13.07 -3.95 19.61
CA ILE A 224 -11.79 -3.66 18.96
C ILE A 224 -11.93 -3.90 17.45
N PRO A 225 -11.72 -2.86 16.60
CA PRO A 225 -11.82 -3.02 15.16
C PRO A 225 -10.80 -4.01 14.59
N VAL A 226 -11.25 -4.84 13.66
CA VAL A 226 -10.42 -5.76 12.87
C VAL A 226 -10.42 -5.33 11.40
N GLN A 227 -9.29 -4.81 10.93
CA GLN A 227 -9.04 -4.53 9.52
C GLN A 227 -8.47 -5.77 8.82
N VAL A 228 -9.27 -6.38 7.97
CA VAL A 228 -8.80 -7.41 7.04
C VAL A 228 -8.05 -6.74 5.90
N MET A 229 -6.76 -7.04 5.83
CA MET A 229 -5.88 -6.61 4.76
C MET A 229 -5.83 -7.72 3.71
N ARG A 230 -6.60 -7.58 2.61
CA ARG A 230 -6.52 -8.54 1.50
C ARG A 230 -5.08 -8.60 1.01
N PHE A 231 -4.49 -9.79 1.00
CA PHE A 231 -3.09 -9.99 0.65
C PHE A 231 -2.86 -9.67 -0.82
N ILE A 232 -1.85 -8.84 -1.08
CA ILE A 232 -1.42 -8.49 -2.43
C ILE A 232 0.00 -9.02 -2.62
N PRO A 233 0.24 -9.93 -3.59
CA PRO A 233 1.50 -10.63 -3.72
C PRO A 233 2.57 -9.73 -4.35
N PHE A 234 3.49 -9.26 -3.51
CA PHE A 234 4.68 -8.51 -3.89
C PHE A 234 5.96 -9.31 -3.63
N GLY A 235 7.08 -8.88 -4.21
CA GLY A 235 8.35 -9.58 -4.11
C GLY A 235 8.24 -10.95 -4.78
N ASP A 236 8.67 -11.98 -4.06
CA ASP A 236 8.66 -13.37 -4.52
C ASP A 236 7.36 -14.12 -4.16
N ALA A 237 6.33 -13.41 -3.71
CA ALA A 237 5.07 -14.04 -3.32
C ALA A 237 4.30 -14.59 -4.55
N PRO A 238 3.84 -15.85 -4.52
CA PRO A 238 3.03 -16.42 -5.59
C PRO A 238 1.67 -15.73 -5.72
N ILE A 239 1.16 -15.62 -6.95
CA ILE A 239 -0.13 -14.97 -7.26
C ILE A 239 -1.31 -15.77 -6.69
N GLU A 240 -1.14 -17.08 -6.53
CA GLU A 240 -2.15 -18.03 -6.05
C GLU A 240 -2.56 -17.77 -4.59
N LEU A 241 -1.73 -17.06 -3.82
CA LEU A 241 -2.03 -16.65 -2.45
C LEU A 241 -2.94 -15.42 -2.38
N GLU A 242 -3.14 -14.69 -3.48
CA GLU A 242 -4.05 -13.53 -3.54
C GLU A 242 -5.51 -14.00 -3.45
N PRO A 243 -6.25 -13.65 -2.39
CA PRO A 243 -7.70 -13.84 -2.38
C PRO A 243 -8.35 -12.88 -3.38
N SER A 244 -9.42 -13.32 -4.04
CA SER A 244 -10.32 -12.42 -4.75
C SER A 244 -10.96 -11.44 -3.76
N ILE A 245 -11.48 -10.33 -4.28
CA ILE A 245 -12.24 -9.40 -3.43
C ILE A 245 -13.47 -10.11 -2.84
N GLY A 246 -14.16 -10.98 -3.60
CA GLY A 246 -15.30 -11.76 -3.11
C GLY A 246 -14.95 -12.76 -2.00
N GLU A 247 -13.81 -13.44 -2.11
CA GLU A 247 -13.29 -14.31 -1.04
C GLU A 247 -13.06 -13.50 0.24
N ALA A 248 -12.42 -12.33 0.12
CA ALA A 248 -12.14 -11.47 1.26
C ALA A 248 -13.41 -10.82 1.87
N GLU A 249 -14.40 -10.47 1.04
CA GLU A 249 -15.72 -10.00 1.49
C GLU A 249 -16.44 -11.09 2.31
N SER A 250 -16.37 -12.34 1.85
CA SER A 250 -16.93 -13.50 2.54
C SER A 250 -16.22 -13.77 3.88
N MET A 251 -14.89 -13.63 3.91
CA MET A 251 -14.11 -13.74 5.15
C MET A 251 -14.54 -12.67 6.15
N CYS A 252 -14.68 -11.41 5.74
CA CYS A 252 -15.16 -10.35 6.63
C CYS A 252 -16.54 -10.65 7.22
N ALA A 253 -17.46 -11.19 6.41
CA ALA A 253 -18.78 -11.61 6.89
C ALA A 253 -18.70 -12.73 7.95
N ALA A 254 -17.73 -13.64 7.83
CA ALA A 254 -17.49 -14.68 8.83
C ALA A 254 -16.90 -14.12 10.14
N LEU A 255 -15.97 -13.16 10.06
CA LEU A 255 -15.35 -12.54 11.25
C LEU A 255 -16.35 -11.70 12.08
N ARG A 256 -17.36 -11.12 11.44
CA ARG A 256 -18.44 -10.35 12.12
C ARG A 256 -19.29 -11.17 13.10
N LYS A 257 -19.12 -12.50 13.13
CA LYS A 257 -19.73 -13.37 14.15
C LYS A 257 -19.02 -13.27 15.50
N TYR A 258 -17.80 -12.76 15.54
CA TYR A 258 -16.94 -12.70 16.72
C TYR A 258 -16.69 -11.25 17.17
N VAL A 259 -16.48 -10.32 16.22
CA VAL A 259 -16.17 -8.91 16.51
C VAL A 259 -17.18 -7.98 15.84
N ASP A 260 -17.47 -6.84 16.48
CA ASP A 260 -18.50 -5.88 16.06
C ASP A 260 -18.12 -5.15 14.76
N TYR A 261 -16.83 -4.85 14.58
CA TYR A 261 -16.34 -4.01 13.50
C TYR A 261 -15.26 -4.70 12.69
N VAL A 262 -15.64 -5.14 11.48
CA VAL A 262 -14.73 -5.73 10.49
C VAL A 262 -14.71 -4.88 9.24
N TYR A 263 -13.50 -4.52 8.80
CA TYR A 263 -13.26 -3.70 7.62
C TYR A 263 -12.41 -4.42 6.58
N LEU A 264 -12.66 -4.17 5.30
CA LEU A 264 -11.88 -4.75 4.21
C LEU A 264 -11.05 -3.71 3.47
N PHE A 265 -9.74 -3.83 3.55
CA PHE A 265 -8.79 -3.00 2.82
C PHE A 265 -8.27 -3.70 1.56
N ASN A 266 -7.59 -2.94 0.70
CA ASN A 266 -7.04 -3.39 -0.59
C ASN A 266 -8.08 -3.97 -1.58
N SER A 267 -9.34 -3.54 -1.43
CA SER A 267 -10.48 -4.06 -2.18
C SER A 267 -11.33 -2.91 -2.73
N PRO A 268 -10.92 -2.28 -3.85
CA PRO A 268 -11.58 -1.09 -4.35
C PRO A 268 -13.04 -1.36 -4.74
N GLY A 269 -13.93 -0.44 -4.37
CA GLY A 269 -15.38 -0.56 -4.58
C GLY A 269 -16.11 -1.51 -3.65
N THR A 270 -15.46 -2.05 -2.61
CA THR A 270 -16.16 -2.76 -1.53
C THR A 270 -16.86 -1.78 -0.60
N GLU A 271 -18.04 -2.14 -0.11
CA GLU A 271 -18.75 -1.37 0.92
C GLU A 271 -18.20 -1.64 2.33
N LEU A 272 -17.33 -2.64 2.49
CA LEU A 272 -16.79 -3.05 3.79
C LEU A 272 -15.73 -2.09 4.36
N LEU A 273 -15.55 -0.90 3.77
CA LEU A 273 -14.85 0.23 4.41
C LEU A 273 -15.81 1.12 5.22
N ASN A 274 -17.11 0.99 4.98
CA ASN A 274 -18.15 1.68 5.72
C ASN A 274 -18.26 1.13 7.15
N THR A 275 -18.61 2.00 8.08
CA THR A 275 -19.04 1.57 9.42
C THR A 275 -20.53 1.32 9.39
N TYR A 276 -20.94 0.09 9.69
CA TYR A 276 -22.32 -0.31 9.87
C TYR A 276 -22.59 -0.58 11.35
N CYS A 277 -23.83 -0.38 11.79
CA CYS A 277 -24.27 -0.74 13.12
C CYS A 277 -24.25 -2.27 13.29
N PRO A 278 -23.58 -2.82 14.32
CA PRO A 278 -23.53 -4.27 14.53
C PRO A 278 -24.89 -4.86 14.94
N GLU A 279 -25.83 -4.04 15.43
CA GLU A 279 -27.14 -4.52 15.90
C GLU A 279 -28.20 -4.53 14.80
N CYS A 280 -28.31 -3.47 14.00
CA CYS A 280 -29.38 -3.34 13.01
C CYS A 280 -28.88 -3.21 11.56
N GLY A 281 -27.56 -3.21 11.32
CA GLY A 281 -26.98 -3.07 9.99
C GLY A 281 -27.06 -1.67 9.37
N GLY A 282 -27.56 -0.67 10.11
CA GLY A 282 -27.69 0.70 9.60
C GLY A 282 -26.33 1.35 9.30
N LEU A 283 -26.22 2.07 8.18
CA LEU A 283 -25.00 2.81 7.80
C LEU A 283 -24.74 3.95 8.79
N MET A 284 -23.53 3.98 9.35
CA MET A 284 -23.10 4.97 10.34
C MET A 284 -21.93 5.83 9.85
N ALA A 285 -21.11 5.32 8.93
CA ALA A 285 -20.08 6.09 8.27
C ALA A 285 -19.79 5.52 6.89
N GLU A 286 -19.72 6.38 5.89
CA GLU A 286 -19.41 6.03 4.50
C GLU A 286 -17.98 6.42 4.17
N ARG A 287 -17.23 5.44 3.64
CA ARG A 287 -15.84 5.58 3.23
C ARG A 287 -15.62 4.98 1.85
N GLU A 288 -14.62 5.50 1.18
CA GLU A 288 -14.14 4.94 -0.08
C GLU A 288 -12.65 4.58 0.00
N PHE A 289 -12.22 3.75 -0.93
CA PHE A 289 -10.84 3.30 -1.03
C PHE A 289 -9.94 4.46 -1.46
N TYR A 290 -8.87 4.71 -0.69
CA TYR A 290 -7.95 5.83 -0.91
C TYR A 290 -6.49 5.36 -1.12
N GLY A 291 -6.35 4.15 -1.68
CA GLY A 291 -5.07 3.50 -1.95
C GLY A 291 -4.77 2.35 -0.99
N PRO A 292 -3.65 1.64 -1.21
CA PRO A 292 -3.28 0.49 -0.38
C PRO A 292 -3.27 0.85 1.11
N MET A 293 -3.98 0.06 1.91
CA MET A 293 -4.16 0.27 3.36
C MET A 293 -4.73 1.65 3.76
N GLY A 294 -5.35 2.38 2.82
CA GLY A 294 -5.93 3.69 3.07
C GLY A 294 -7.40 3.76 2.67
N SER A 295 -8.17 4.50 3.46
CA SER A 295 -9.55 4.85 3.16
C SER A 295 -9.79 6.33 3.37
N ARG A 296 -10.95 6.82 2.96
CA ARG A 296 -11.35 8.21 3.19
C ARG A 296 -12.84 8.32 3.43
N SER A 297 -13.22 9.18 4.37
CA SER A 297 -14.62 9.54 4.60
C SER A 297 -15.18 10.30 3.39
N VAL A 298 -16.33 9.86 2.87
CA VAL A 298 -16.97 10.48 1.69
C VAL A 298 -17.61 11.84 2.02
N LYS A 299 -18.03 12.01 3.28
CA LYS A 299 -18.60 13.24 3.84
C LYS A 299 -18.22 13.38 5.32
N PRO A 300 -18.31 14.57 5.92
CA PRO A 300 -18.12 14.74 7.36
C PRO A 300 -19.20 13.95 8.13
N TRP A 301 -18.78 13.13 9.09
CA TRP A 301 -19.68 12.36 9.96
C TRP A 301 -19.59 12.90 11.38
N ILE A 302 -20.69 13.45 11.88
CA ILE A 302 -20.71 14.18 13.17
C ILE A 302 -21.12 13.27 14.33
N ASN A 303 -21.96 12.25 14.09
CA ASN A 303 -22.35 11.25 15.09
C ASN A 303 -22.15 9.82 14.58
N TYR A 304 -21.34 9.04 15.30
CA TYR A 304 -21.22 7.60 15.09
C TYR A 304 -22.21 6.86 16.00
N ILE A 305 -23.47 7.29 15.95
CA ILE A 305 -24.59 6.73 16.71
C ILE A 305 -25.67 6.35 15.69
N CYS A 306 -26.04 5.08 15.68
CA CYS A 306 -27.10 4.57 14.83
C CYS A 306 -28.47 5.02 15.33
N SER A 307 -29.49 5.00 14.45
CA SER A 307 -30.88 5.27 14.81
C SER A 307 -31.45 4.31 15.86
N CYS A 308 -30.88 3.11 16.02
CA CYS A 308 -31.23 2.17 17.09
C CYS A 308 -30.59 2.51 18.45
N GLY A 309 -29.71 3.52 18.52
CA GLY A 309 -29.01 3.94 19.73
C GLY A 309 -27.60 3.35 19.92
N LYS A 310 -27.22 2.33 19.13
CA LYS A 310 -25.87 1.75 19.19
C LYS A 310 -24.80 2.75 18.70
N SER A 311 -23.75 2.93 19.50
CA SER A 311 -22.57 3.74 19.13
C SER A 311 -21.44 2.85 18.62
N ALA A 312 -20.66 3.36 17.66
CA ALA A 312 -19.45 2.70 17.16
C ALA A 312 -18.17 3.01 17.93
N GLN A 313 -18.27 3.61 19.12
CA GLN A 313 -17.12 3.87 20.01
C GLN A 313 -15.96 4.61 19.33
N VAL A 314 -16.27 5.49 18.38
CA VAL A 314 -15.28 6.34 17.72
C VAL A 314 -14.74 7.37 18.72
N LYS A 315 -13.42 7.42 18.89
CA LYS A 315 -12.71 8.35 19.78
C LYS A 315 -12.28 9.59 19.03
N GLY A 316 -12.39 10.76 19.67
CA GLY A 316 -11.94 12.04 19.14
C GLY A 316 -13.01 12.80 18.35
N THR A 317 -12.62 13.98 17.84
CA THR A 317 -13.49 14.85 17.04
C THR A 317 -13.31 14.57 15.56
N THR A 318 -14.41 14.47 14.81
CA THR A 318 -14.30 14.41 13.34
C THR A 318 -13.93 15.77 12.80
N ALA A 319 -12.88 15.83 11.97
CA ALA A 319 -12.48 17.07 11.34
C ALA A 319 -13.56 17.51 10.33
N THR A 320 -13.95 18.79 10.38
CA THR A 320 -14.90 19.39 9.43
C THR A 320 -14.29 19.58 8.06
N GLU A 321 -12.98 19.83 8.00
CA GLU A 321 -12.19 19.93 6.78
C GLU A 321 -11.46 18.62 6.53
N SER A 322 -11.56 18.11 5.30
CA SER A 322 -10.85 16.90 4.89
C SER A 322 -9.47 17.25 4.36
N PHE A 323 -8.42 16.69 4.95
CA PHE A 323 -7.08 16.81 4.41
C PHE A 323 -6.86 15.82 3.26
N SER A 324 -6.22 16.27 2.17
CA SER A 324 -5.87 15.45 1.00
C SER A 324 -4.36 15.42 0.83
N GLU A 325 -3.76 14.23 0.76
CA GLU A 325 -2.33 14.14 0.49
C GLU A 325 -1.98 14.37 -0.98
N GLU A 326 -0.96 15.18 -1.20
CA GLU A 326 -0.41 15.48 -2.52
C GLU A 326 0.56 14.38 -3.01
N GLY A 327 0.64 14.21 -4.34
CA GLY A 327 1.48 13.19 -5.00
C GLY A 327 1.63 11.84 -4.28
N PHE A 328 2.87 11.46 -3.98
CA PHE A 328 3.19 10.25 -3.23
C PHE A 328 3.25 10.44 -1.71
N MET A 329 2.93 11.63 -1.22
CA MET A 329 3.09 11.99 0.19
C MET A 329 2.07 11.25 1.04
N GLY A 330 2.53 10.84 2.23
CA GLY A 330 1.67 10.25 3.24
C GLY A 330 1.16 8.82 2.95
N GLY A 331 0.72 8.16 4.02
CA GLY A 331 0.28 6.77 4.00
C GLY A 331 1.35 5.83 3.44
N TYR A 332 0.91 4.72 2.87
CA TYR A 332 1.80 3.73 2.24
C TYR A 332 2.14 4.04 0.77
N ARG A 333 1.78 5.22 0.26
CA ARG A 333 2.02 5.60 -1.15
C ARG A 333 3.48 5.82 -1.47
N ILE A 334 4.27 6.28 -0.50
CA ILE A 334 5.71 6.41 -0.69
C ILE A 334 6.36 5.06 -1.02
N SER A 335 5.88 3.95 -0.42
CA SER A 335 6.36 2.60 -0.77
C SER A 335 6.09 2.23 -2.24
N ARG A 336 5.06 2.81 -2.86
CA ARG A 336 4.82 2.68 -4.31
C ARG A 336 5.83 3.46 -5.11
N ALA A 337 6.11 4.71 -4.76
CA ALA A 337 7.15 5.49 -5.43
C ALA A 337 8.51 4.77 -5.39
N PHE A 338 8.87 4.18 -4.25
CA PHE A 338 10.04 3.29 -4.16
C PHE A 338 9.98 2.13 -5.17
N GLY A 339 8.85 1.43 -5.24
CA GLY A 339 8.65 0.33 -6.19
C GLY A 339 8.74 0.75 -7.66
N MET A 340 8.30 1.97 -8.00
CA MET A 340 8.41 2.52 -9.36
C MET A 340 9.85 2.81 -9.75
N VAL A 341 10.60 3.45 -8.84
CA VAL A 341 12.03 3.73 -9.01
C VAL A 341 12.80 2.41 -9.14
N HIS A 342 12.51 1.44 -8.28
CA HIS A 342 13.10 0.11 -8.36
C HIS A 342 12.81 -0.55 -9.72
N GLY A 343 11.59 -0.44 -10.26
CA GLY A 343 11.27 -0.98 -11.58
C GLY A 343 12.10 -0.38 -12.72
N ILE A 344 12.42 0.91 -12.67
CA ILE A 344 13.33 1.52 -13.64
C ILE A 344 14.75 0.99 -13.42
N LEU A 345 15.24 1.00 -12.18
CA LEU A 345 16.59 0.51 -11.85
C LEU A 345 16.82 -0.93 -12.30
N THR A 346 15.82 -1.80 -12.14
CA THR A 346 15.88 -3.17 -12.64
C THR A 346 16.07 -3.20 -14.16
N CYS A 347 15.29 -2.43 -14.93
CA CYS A 347 15.46 -2.33 -16.38
C CYS A 347 16.81 -1.70 -16.80
N LEU A 348 17.44 -0.91 -15.93
CA LEU A 348 18.79 -0.37 -16.14
C LEU A 348 19.91 -1.36 -15.78
N GLY A 349 19.57 -2.57 -15.33
CA GLY A 349 20.53 -3.60 -14.94
C GLY A 349 21.07 -3.45 -13.51
N ILE A 350 20.34 -2.76 -12.62
CA ILE A 350 20.68 -2.62 -11.20
C ILE A 350 19.73 -3.47 -10.36
N PRO A 351 20.13 -4.69 -9.95
CA PRO A 351 19.32 -5.55 -9.07
C PRO A 351 19.61 -5.34 -7.57
N ASP A 352 20.56 -4.48 -7.22
CA ASP A 352 21.09 -4.33 -5.85
C ASP A 352 20.30 -3.32 -5.00
N ASP A 353 19.90 -3.73 -3.79
CA ASP A 353 19.12 -2.93 -2.84
C ASP A 353 19.90 -1.70 -2.33
N HIS A 354 21.23 -1.74 -2.25
CA HIS A 354 22.01 -0.58 -1.81
C HIS A 354 21.93 0.57 -2.80
N ARG A 355 22.12 0.27 -4.10
CA ARG A 355 21.99 1.30 -5.15
C ARG A 355 20.57 1.88 -5.23
N LEU A 356 19.54 1.10 -4.89
CA LEU A 356 18.17 1.61 -4.78
C LEU A 356 18.04 2.67 -3.68
N ILE A 357 18.60 2.41 -2.49
CA ILE A 357 18.58 3.37 -1.37
C ILE A 357 19.35 4.64 -1.75
N ASP A 358 20.56 4.52 -2.31
CA ASP A 358 21.36 5.68 -2.74
C ASP A 358 20.63 6.52 -3.80
N THR A 359 19.91 5.87 -4.71
CA THR A 359 19.12 6.56 -5.74
C THR A 359 17.93 7.27 -5.11
N TRP A 360 17.23 6.59 -4.19
CA TRP A 360 16.10 7.15 -3.48
C TRP A 360 16.49 8.43 -2.71
N GLU A 361 17.62 8.42 -2.01
CA GLU A 361 18.11 9.61 -1.29
C GLU A 361 18.18 10.84 -2.20
N LYS A 362 18.68 10.67 -3.42
CA LYS A 362 18.85 11.75 -4.40
C LYS A 362 17.54 12.30 -4.99
N ILE A 363 16.41 11.63 -4.77
CA ILE A 363 15.09 11.98 -5.35
C ILE A 363 13.98 12.10 -4.31
N SER A 364 14.29 11.92 -3.04
CA SER A 364 13.29 11.79 -1.96
C SER A 364 12.76 13.12 -1.41
N ASP A 365 13.24 14.25 -1.91
CA ASP A 365 12.67 15.55 -1.56
C ASP A 365 11.26 15.71 -2.14
N SER A 366 10.42 16.48 -1.45
CA SER A 366 9.00 16.64 -1.82
C SER A 366 8.81 17.23 -3.22
N GLY A 367 9.71 18.13 -3.65
CA GLY A 367 9.65 18.75 -4.97
C GLY A 367 9.88 17.72 -6.09
N THR A 368 10.95 16.95 -5.98
CA THR A 368 11.27 15.87 -6.93
C THR A 368 10.18 14.79 -6.94
N LEU A 369 9.68 14.36 -5.78
CA LEU A 369 8.61 13.36 -5.72
C LEU A 369 7.30 13.85 -6.35
N MET A 370 7.00 15.16 -6.26
CA MET A 370 5.87 15.77 -6.96
C MET A 370 6.09 15.82 -8.48
N GLN A 371 7.30 16.14 -8.94
CA GLN A 371 7.62 16.08 -10.37
C GLN A 371 7.48 14.65 -10.91
N ILE A 372 8.03 13.66 -10.19
CA ILE A 372 7.88 12.24 -10.55
C ILE A 372 6.40 11.86 -10.64
N HIS A 373 5.59 12.28 -9.65
CA HIS A 373 4.15 11.99 -9.65
C HIS A 373 3.44 12.52 -10.90
N HIS A 374 3.86 13.65 -11.46
CA HIS A 374 3.32 14.18 -12.72
C HIS A 374 3.83 13.39 -13.94
N MET A 375 5.14 13.11 -13.99
CA MET A 375 5.76 12.39 -15.10
C MET A 375 5.15 11.00 -15.30
N ILE A 376 4.83 10.28 -14.22
CA ILE A 376 4.28 8.93 -14.30
C ILE A 376 2.84 8.84 -14.85
N GLN A 377 2.15 9.97 -15.02
CA GLN A 377 0.76 9.97 -15.51
C GLN A 377 0.68 9.97 -17.03
N GLN A 378 1.71 10.38 -17.77
CA GLN A 378 1.63 10.56 -19.22
C GLN A 378 2.69 9.71 -19.94
N PRO A 379 2.34 9.02 -21.06
CA PRO A 379 3.27 8.14 -21.76
C PRO A 379 4.62 8.77 -22.13
N TYR A 380 4.61 9.96 -22.74
CA TYR A 380 5.86 10.65 -23.11
C TYR A 380 6.57 11.27 -21.90
N ALA A 381 5.84 11.81 -20.92
CA ALA A 381 6.47 12.36 -19.71
C ALA A 381 7.14 11.27 -18.85
N TYR A 382 6.66 10.03 -18.92
CA TYR A 382 7.30 8.89 -18.27
C TYR A 382 8.74 8.68 -18.77
N LEU A 383 9.04 9.04 -20.01
CA LEU A 383 10.39 8.95 -20.56
C LEU A 383 11.36 9.87 -19.82
N GLU A 384 10.91 11.06 -19.41
CA GLU A 384 11.71 11.97 -18.57
C GLU A 384 11.96 11.39 -17.18
N PHE A 385 11.01 10.62 -16.64
CA PHE A 385 11.24 9.91 -15.39
C PHE A 385 12.33 8.83 -15.55
N ILE A 386 12.37 8.12 -16.67
CA ILE A 386 13.47 7.19 -16.97
C ILE A 386 14.80 7.92 -17.05
N ARG A 387 14.86 9.06 -17.77
CA ARG A 387 16.09 9.88 -17.88
C ARG A 387 16.57 10.34 -16.52
N LEU A 388 15.67 10.87 -15.68
CA LEU A 388 15.99 11.32 -14.33
C LEU A 388 16.65 10.20 -13.52
N ILE A 389 16.07 9.00 -13.49
CA ILE A 389 16.64 7.87 -12.75
C ILE A 389 17.98 7.39 -13.34
N ALA A 390 18.10 7.35 -14.67
CA ALA A 390 19.33 7.00 -15.36
C ALA A 390 20.47 7.99 -15.04
N GLU A 391 20.19 9.29 -15.02
CA GLU A 391 21.14 10.33 -14.62
C GLU A 391 21.58 10.19 -13.16
N LYS A 392 20.63 10.02 -12.23
CA LYS A 392 20.93 9.86 -10.79
C LYS A 392 21.77 8.62 -10.47
N THR A 393 21.75 7.64 -11.37
CA THR A 393 22.52 6.39 -11.29
C THR A 393 23.76 6.35 -12.18
N ASN A 394 24.07 7.43 -12.89
CA ASN A 394 25.18 7.52 -13.85
C ASN A 394 25.12 6.44 -14.95
N LEU A 395 23.93 6.12 -15.44
CA LEU A 395 23.68 5.15 -16.52
C LEU A 395 22.85 5.74 -17.68
N PRO A 396 23.21 6.91 -18.25
CA PRO A 396 22.41 7.57 -19.29
C PRO A 396 22.20 6.70 -20.54
N GLU A 397 23.22 5.95 -20.96
CA GLU A 397 23.13 5.05 -22.13
C GLU A 397 22.08 3.95 -21.95
N LYS A 398 22.00 3.36 -20.75
CA LYS A 398 20.98 2.36 -20.41
C LYS A 398 19.59 2.97 -20.33
N GLY A 399 19.49 4.21 -19.86
CA GLY A 399 18.25 4.99 -19.89
C GLY A 399 17.73 5.18 -21.31
N GLU A 400 18.58 5.64 -22.22
CA GLU A 400 18.22 5.84 -23.63
C GLU A 400 17.92 4.52 -24.36
N GLU A 401 18.55 3.40 -23.98
CA GLU A 401 18.21 2.07 -24.49
C GLU A 401 16.76 1.69 -24.16
N LEU A 402 16.33 1.91 -22.91
CA LEU A 402 14.94 1.67 -22.47
C LEU A 402 13.96 2.64 -23.13
N ILE A 403 14.32 3.92 -23.22
CA ILE A 403 13.50 4.96 -23.86
C ILE A 403 13.29 4.65 -25.33
N SER A 404 14.35 4.30 -26.07
CA SER A 404 14.27 3.95 -27.49
C SER A 404 13.35 2.74 -27.74
N PHE A 405 13.44 1.73 -26.87
CA PHE A 405 12.52 0.58 -26.90
C PHE A 405 11.06 1.04 -26.78
N ILE A 406 10.75 1.88 -25.79
CA ILE A 406 9.39 2.37 -25.53
C ILE A 406 8.90 3.29 -26.66
N CYS A 407 9.72 4.23 -27.12
CA CYS A 407 9.40 5.18 -28.19
C CYS A 407 8.96 4.48 -29.46
N THR A 408 9.66 3.40 -29.86
CA THR A 408 9.30 2.63 -31.06
C THR A 408 7.87 2.08 -30.98
N ARG A 409 7.46 1.59 -29.81
CA ARG A 409 6.09 1.07 -29.58
C ARG A 409 5.06 2.20 -29.48
N LEU A 410 5.42 3.34 -28.89
CA LEU A 410 4.55 4.52 -28.87
C LEU A 410 4.20 4.98 -30.28
N GLU A 411 5.18 5.00 -31.19
CA GLU A 411 4.98 5.40 -32.59
C GLU A 411 4.10 4.43 -33.38
N LEU A 412 4.26 3.11 -33.14
CA LEU A 412 3.38 2.09 -33.70
C LEU A 412 1.93 2.34 -33.28
N ILE A 413 1.69 2.55 -31.98
CA ILE A 413 0.33 2.69 -31.42
C ILE A 413 -0.31 4.01 -31.85
N ARG A 414 0.48 5.08 -31.94
CA ARG A 414 0.00 6.37 -32.47
C ARG A 414 -0.50 6.25 -33.91
N SER A 415 0.18 5.44 -34.72
CA SER A 415 -0.23 5.19 -36.11
C SER A 415 -1.56 4.42 -36.18
N LEU A 416 -1.75 3.42 -35.31
CA LEU A 416 -3.02 2.68 -35.19
C LEU A 416 -4.17 3.55 -34.68
N ALA A 417 -3.90 4.43 -33.71
CA ALA A 417 -4.92 5.27 -33.08
C ALA A 417 -5.59 6.25 -34.04
N ALA A 418 -4.92 6.66 -35.12
CA ALA A 418 -5.45 7.61 -36.10
C ALA A 418 -6.71 7.11 -36.83
N GLU A 419 -6.96 5.79 -36.83
CA GLU A 419 -8.06 5.16 -37.57
C GLU A 419 -9.32 4.95 -36.72
N ASN A 420 -9.25 5.10 -35.40
CA ASN A 420 -10.36 4.84 -34.49
C ASN A 420 -10.86 6.14 -33.85
N SER A 421 -12.13 6.46 -34.09
CA SER A 421 -12.78 7.60 -33.48
C SER A 421 -14.09 7.18 -32.84
N GLY A 422 -14.29 7.58 -31.57
CA GLY A 422 -15.57 7.42 -30.89
C GLY A 422 -15.76 6.14 -30.07
N HIS A 423 -14.83 5.17 -30.10
CA HIS A 423 -14.92 3.95 -29.29
C HIS A 423 -14.81 4.28 -27.79
N LYS A 424 -15.92 4.18 -27.05
CA LYS A 424 -15.98 4.56 -25.65
C LYS A 424 -15.39 3.48 -24.76
N VAL A 425 -14.56 3.89 -23.81
CA VAL A 425 -13.85 2.98 -22.92
C VAL A 425 -14.06 3.41 -21.48
N TYR A 426 -14.33 2.45 -20.62
CA TYR A 426 -14.38 2.63 -19.18
C TYR A 426 -13.24 1.88 -18.51
N TYR A 427 -12.53 2.55 -17.60
CA TYR A 427 -11.41 1.95 -16.87
C TYR A 427 -11.71 1.91 -15.37
N CYS A 428 -11.74 0.71 -14.81
CA CYS A 428 -12.07 0.47 -13.40
C CYS A 428 -10.98 -0.34 -12.69
N MET A 429 -11.10 -0.45 -11.37
CA MET A 429 -10.20 -1.26 -10.54
C MET A 429 -11.00 -2.00 -9.49
N GLY A 430 -10.79 -3.30 -9.35
CA GLY A 430 -11.50 -4.17 -8.39
C GLY A 430 -12.98 -4.40 -8.74
N SER A 431 -13.80 -3.35 -8.73
CA SER A 431 -15.25 -3.40 -8.86
C SER A 431 -15.73 -2.58 -10.07
N PRO A 432 -16.85 -2.96 -10.75
CA PRO A 432 -17.41 -2.16 -11.84
C PRO A 432 -17.71 -0.71 -11.46
N ILE A 433 -18.08 -0.46 -10.20
CA ILE A 433 -18.44 0.88 -9.71
C ILE A 433 -17.23 1.72 -9.27
N PHE A 434 -16.03 1.14 -9.18
CA PHE A 434 -14.84 1.91 -8.77
C PHE A 434 -14.08 2.39 -10.02
N ALA A 435 -14.37 3.61 -10.43
CA ALA A 435 -13.80 4.25 -11.61
C ALA A 435 -12.42 4.83 -11.28
N LEU A 436 -11.42 4.61 -12.14
CA LEU A 436 -10.13 5.29 -12.02
C LEU A 436 -10.26 6.78 -12.37
N ASN A 437 -9.55 7.63 -11.63
CA ASN A 437 -9.64 9.08 -11.84
C ASN A 437 -9.08 9.53 -13.20
N ALA A 438 -9.66 10.61 -13.73
CA ALA A 438 -9.42 11.08 -15.10
C ALA A 438 -7.94 11.28 -15.44
N GLY A 439 -7.14 11.86 -14.53
CA GLY A 439 -5.74 12.20 -14.77
C GLY A 439 -4.77 11.01 -14.84
N ARG A 440 -5.23 9.80 -14.51
CA ARG A 440 -4.36 8.64 -14.35
C ARG A 440 -3.80 8.07 -15.65
N MET A 441 -2.60 7.51 -15.56
CA MET A 441 -1.91 6.81 -16.66
C MET A 441 -2.82 5.85 -17.41
N GLU A 442 -3.58 5.01 -16.71
CA GLU A 442 -4.49 4.02 -17.29
C GLU A 442 -5.50 4.66 -18.27
N ASN A 443 -6.06 5.81 -17.90
CA ASN A 443 -6.96 6.58 -18.76
C ASN A 443 -6.23 7.30 -19.90
N ASN A 444 -4.96 7.70 -19.69
CA ASN A 444 -4.13 8.28 -20.74
C ASN A 444 -3.67 7.23 -21.76
N LEU A 445 -3.45 5.97 -21.35
CA LEU A 445 -3.19 4.85 -22.25
C LEU A 445 -4.36 4.62 -23.20
N VAL A 446 -5.59 4.62 -22.68
CA VAL A 446 -6.82 4.52 -23.50
C VAL A 446 -6.87 5.61 -24.56
N VAL A 447 -6.67 6.88 -24.17
CA VAL A 447 -6.70 8.01 -25.10
C VAL A 447 -5.58 7.90 -26.13
N PHE A 448 -4.38 7.50 -25.70
CA PHE A 448 -3.23 7.31 -26.59
C PHE A 448 -3.49 6.22 -27.64
N SER A 449 -4.25 5.18 -27.29
CA SER A 449 -4.67 4.12 -28.23
C SER A 449 -5.85 4.50 -29.14
N GLY A 450 -6.35 5.75 -29.10
CA GLY A 450 -7.47 6.22 -29.93
C GLY A 450 -8.87 6.04 -29.30
N GLY A 451 -8.95 5.53 -28.07
CA GLY A 451 -10.22 5.36 -27.36
C GLY A 451 -10.71 6.64 -26.68
N VAL A 452 -12.03 6.73 -26.46
CA VAL A 452 -12.66 7.82 -25.69
C VAL A 452 -12.89 7.33 -24.25
N SER A 453 -12.01 7.73 -23.32
CA SER A 453 -12.17 7.38 -21.90
C SER A 453 -13.34 8.15 -21.28
N ILE A 454 -14.41 7.44 -20.88
CA ILE A 454 -15.57 8.05 -20.22
C ILE A 454 -15.21 8.55 -18.82
N ASN A 455 -14.18 7.98 -18.19
CA ASN A 455 -13.66 8.43 -16.90
C ASN A 455 -13.18 9.89 -16.94
N LYS A 456 -12.83 10.43 -18.13
CA LYS A 456 -12.44 11.84 -18.29
C LYS A 456 -13.57 12.83 -17.99
N GLN A 457 -14.81 12.37 -17.92
CA GLN A 457 -15.96 13.18 -17.50
C GLN A 457 -16.01 13.37 -15.97
N LEU A 458 -15.28 12.55 -15.22
CA LEU A 458 -15.21 12.67 -13.76
C LEU A 458 -14.39 13.93 -13.42
N GLN A 459 -15.04 14.89 -12.76
CA GLN A 459 -14.41 16.11 -12.28
C GLN A 459 -13.64 15.92 -10.95
N LYS A 460 -13.67 14.71 -10.38
CA LYS A 460 -12.96 14.41 -9.13
C LYS A 460 -11.48 14.15 -9.39
N GLU A 461 -10.66 15.03 -8.86
CA GLU A 461 -9.24 14.80 -8.62
C GLU A 461 -9.05 14.07 -7.28
N GLY A 462 -8.04 13.21 -7.17
CA GLY A 462 -7.84 12.34 -6.01
C GLY A 462 -7.17 11.02 -6.40
N LYS A 463 -7.03 10.05 -5.49
CA LYS A 463 -6.26 8.82 -5.77
C LYS A 463 -6.85 7.57 -5.09
N PRO A 464 -6.83 6.38 -5.73
CA PRO A 464 -6.60 6.12 -7.15
C PRO A 464 -7.86 6.24 -8.02
N GLY A 465 -9.03 6.30 -7.41
CA GLY A 465 -10.31 6.32 -8.10
C GLY A 465 -11.42 6.73 -7.15
N VAL A 466 -12.65 6.67 -7.63
CA VAL A 466 -13.86 7.03 -6.88
C VAL A 466 -14.98 6.05 -7.22
N ASN A 467 -15.89 5.84 -6.27
CA ASN A 467 -17.12 5.12 -6.58
C ASN A 467 -18.04 5.99 -7.47
N VAL A 468 -18.55 5.42 -8.55
CA VAL A 468 -19.54 6.03 -9.45
C VAL A 468 -20.85 5.27 -9.38
N SER A 469 -21.97 5.94 -9.68
CA SER A 469 -23.26 5.27 -9.77
C SER A 469 -23.30 4.32 -10.97
N PRO A 470 -24.08 3.23 -10.90
CA PRO A 470 -24.36 2.40 -12.08
C PRO A 470 -24.97 3.21 -13.23
N SER A 471 -25.76 4.25 -12.92
CA SER A 471 -26.35 5.14 -13.92
C SER A 471 -25.30 5.87 -14.76
N PHE A 472 -24.21 6.36 -14.15
CA PHE A 472 -23.11 6.99 -14.88
C PHE A 472 -22.52 6.06 -15.94
N ILE A 473 -22.36 4.79 -15.61
CA ILE A 473 -21.81 3.77 -16.52
C ILE A 473 -22.82 3.48 -17.65
N ASN A 474 -24.09 3.28 -17.30
CA ASN A 474 -25.17 2.99 -18.24
C ASN A 474 -25.44 4.14 -19.23
N GLU A 475 -25.52 5.38 -18.75
CA GLU A 475 -25.76 6.58 -19.56
C GLU A 475 -24.63 6.81 -20.58
N ASN A 476 -23.39 6.45 -20.21
CA ASN A 476 -22.24 6.59 -21.09
C ASN A 476 -22.07 5.43 -22.07
N ASN A 477 -22.61 4.26 -21.74
CA ASN A 477 -22.60 3.02 -22.55
C ASN A 477 -21.23 2.74 -23.21
N PRO A 478 -20.18 2.43 -22.42
CA PRO A 478 -18.87 2.10 -22.98
C PRO A 478 -18.92 0.84 -23.84
N ASP A 479 -18.18 0.87 -24.95
CA ASP A 479 -17.98 -0.25 -25.86
C ASP A 479 -17.03 -1.29 -25.27
N THR A 480 -16.03 -0.85 -24.50
CA THR A 480 -15.04 -1.73 -23.82
C THR A 480 -14.84 -1.32 -22.37
N ILE A 481 -14.66 -2.31 -21.49
CA ILE A 481 -14.25 -2.09 -20.10
C ILE A 481 -12.87 -2.72 -19.87
N PHE A 482 -11.94 -1.95 -19.31
CA PHE A 482 -10.69 -2.47 -18.77
C PHE A 482 -10.74 -2.50 -17.24
N ILE A 483 -10.24 -3.60 -16.68
CA ILE A 483 -10.01 -3.77 -15.24
C ILE A 483 -8.50 -3.68 -15.02
N SER A 484 -8.09 -2.80 -14.11
CA SER A 484 -6.67 -2.60 -13.78
C SER A 484 -5.98 -3.91 -13.38
N GLY A 485 -4.74 -4.07 -13.87
CA GLY A 485 -3.82 -5.14 -13.53
C GLY A 485 -3.21 -5.02 -12.14
N PHE A 486 -3.57 -4.01 -11.34
CA PHE A 486 -3.09 -3.88 -9.97
C PHE A 486 -4.00 -4.56 -8.94
N LEU A 487 -5.26 -4.11 -8.80
CA LEU A 487 -6.26 -4.73 -7.93
C LEU A 487 -7.45 -5.12 -8.80
N SER A 488 -7.71 -6.42 -8.92
CA SER A 488 -8.73 -6.95 -9.83
C SER A 488 -9.59 -8.02 -9.16
N ARG A 489 -10.66 -8.41 -9.85
CA ARG A 489 -11.50 -9.56 -9.52
C ARG A 489 -11.53 -10.55 -10.69
N PRO A 490 -11.75 -11.85 -10.43
CA PRO A 490 -12.08 -12.79 -11.50
C PRO A 490 -13.27 -12.29 -12.34
N LEU A 491 -13.24 -12.52 -13.65
CA LEU A 491 -14.27 -11.99 -14.56
C LEU A 491 -15.68 -12.46 -14.19
N HIS A 492 -15.84 -13.70 -13.72
CA HIS A 492 -17.15 -14.21 -13.32
C HIS A 492 -17.77 -13.40 -12.16
N GLU A 493 -16.96 -13.00 -11.17
CA GLU A 493 -17.42 -12.11 -10.08
C GLU A 493 -17.74 -10.72 -10.63
N PHE A 494 -16.92 -10.20 -11.54
CA PHE A 494 -17.14 -8.89 -12.13
C PHE A 494 -18.48 -8.82 -12.89
N TYR A 495 -18.78 -9.82 -13.72
CA TYR A 495 -20.05 -9.91 -14.43
C TYR A 495 -21.24 -10.09 -13.47
N ALA A 496 -21.09 -10.86 -12.40
CA ALA A 496 -22.12 -10.99 -11.37
C ALA A 496 -22.41 -9.65 -10.67
N LEU A 497 -21.37 -8.85 -10.39
CA LEU A 497 -21.54 -7.49 -9.88
C LEU A 497 -22.21 -6.55 -10.87
N CYS A 498 -21.85 -6.62 -12.17
CA CYS A 498 -22.57 -5.85 -13.19
C CYS A 498 -24.06 -6.17 -13.18
N GLN A 499 -24.43 -7.44 -13.09
CA GLN A 499 -25.83 -7.85 -12.98
C GLN A 499 -26.48 -7.34 -11.69
N GLN A 500 -25.82 -7.50 -10.54
CA GLN A 500 -26.30 -7.04 -9.25
C GLN A 500 -26.55 -5.52 -9.22
N TYR A 501 -25.68 -4.75 -9.86
CA TYR A 501 -25.77 -3.29 -9.93
C TYR A 501 -26.65 -2.78 -11.09
N GLY A 502 -27.16 -3.66 -11.95
CA GLY A 502 -27.95 -3.28 -13.12
C GLY A 502 -27.13 -2.54 -14.20
N ILE A 503 -25.87 -2.92 -14.38
CA ILE A 503 -24.98 -2.36 -15.42
C ILE A 503 -25.19 -3.14 -16.72
N GLU A 504 -25.88 -2.54 -17.69
CA GLU A 504 -26.34 -3.16 -18.93
C GLU A 504 -25.73 -2.52 -20.18
N VAL A 505 -24.43 -2.25 -20.14
CA VAL A 505 -23.70 -1.58 -21.23
C VAL A 505 -23.22 -2.55 -22.30
N ASP A 506 -22.92 -2.04 -23.48
CA ASP A 506 -22.49 -2.83 -24.63
C ASP A 506 -21.24 -3.66 -24.34
N ALA A 507 -20.27 -3.11 -23.61
CA ALA A 507 -19.10 -3.87 -23.17
C ALA A 507 -19.47 -5.14 -22.39
N VAL A 508 -20.47 -5.08 -21.51
CA VAL A 508 -20.91 -6.23 -20.69
C VAL A 508 -21.68 -7.22 -21.56
N LYS A 509 -22.65 -6.73 -22.35
CA LYS A 509 -23.50 -7.54 -23.23
C LYS A 509 -22.70 -8.32 -24.27
N GLN A 510 -21.65 -7.69 -24.81
CA GLN A 510 -20.82 -8.24 -25.88
C GLN A 510 -19.52 -8.88 -25.35
N GLN A 511 -19.42 -9.06 -24.02
CA GLN A 511 -18.28 -9.67 -23.33
C GLN A 511 -16.91 -9.03 -23.63
N ARG A 512 -16.89 -7.70 -23.82
CA ARG A 512 -15.69 -6.88 -24.00
C ARG A 512 -15.21 -6.26 -22.68
N VAL A 513 -15.07 -7.11 -21.67
CA VAL A 513 -14.47 -6.78 -20.38
C VAL A 513 -13.12 -7.47 -20.28
N TYR A 514 -12.05 -6.71 -20.17
CA TYR A 514 -10.68 -7.22 -20.20
C TYR A 514 -9.92 -6.86 -18.92
N ALA A 515 -9.42 -7.87 -18.22
CA ALA A 515 -8.45 -7.66 -17.15
C ALA A 515 -7.07 -7.46 -17.76
N VAL A 516 -6.42 -6.34 -17.45
CA VAL A 516 -5.05 -6.08 -17.92
C VAL A 516 -4.08 -6.99 -17.14
N PRO A 517 -3.04 -7.55 -17.78
CA PRO A 517 -2.07 -8.39 -17.09
C PRO A 517 -1.42 -7.68 -15.89
N PRO A 518 -1.01 -8.44 -14.85
CA PRO A 518 -0.46 -7.85 -13.63
C PRO A 518 0.70 -6.89 -13.89
N SER A 519 0.60 -5.70 -13.28
CA SER A 519 1.63 -4.64 -13.37
C SER A 519 1.89 -4.10 -14.79
N TRP A 520 0.99 -4.30 -15.76
CA TRP A 520 1.17 -3.80 -17.14
C TRP A 520 0.49 -2.46 -17.41
N ASP A 521 -0.19 -1.83 -16.46
CA ASP A 521 -0.99 -0.62 -16.70
C ASP A 521 -0.47 0.63 -15.99
N PHE A 522 0.43 0.49 -15.01
CA PHE A 522 0.88 1.64 -14.23
C PHE A 522 2.24 1.50 -13.53
N GLY A 523 2.95 2.62 -13.43
CA GLY A 523 4.03 2.89 -12.48
C GLY A 523 5.36 2.18 -12.72
N ASN A 524 5.44 1.21 -13.62
CA ASN A 524 6.69 0.54 -13.97
C ASN A 524 6.82 0.41 -15.49
N PRO A 525 8.03 0.22 -16.05
CA PRO A 525 8.25 0.27 -17.49
C PRO A 525 7.43 -0.72 -18.33
N ARG A 526 6.89 -1.81 -17.74
CA ARG A 526 5.97 -2.73 -18.43
C ARG A 526 4.64 -2.10 -18.83
N TRP A 527 4.35 -0.87 -18.41
CA TRP A 527 3.17 -0.13 -18.88
C TRP A 527 3.08 -0.09 -20.42
N ILE A 528 4.23 -0.13 -21.12
CA ILE A 528 4.27 -0.17 -22.58
C ILE A 528 3.61 -1.43 -23.15
N LEU A 529 3.75 -2.58 -22.48
CA LEU A 529 3.09 -3.83 -22.86
C LEU A 529 1.57 -3.75 -22.63
N GLY A 530 1.12 -3.07 -21.57
CA GLY A 530 -0.31 -2.82 -21.37
C GLY A 530 -0.89 -1.82 -22.35
N LEU A 531 -0.12 -0.81 -22.80
CA LEU A 531 -0.55 0.07 -23.89
C LEU A 531 -0.78 -0.73 -25.17
N MET A 532 0.12 -1.65 -25.49
CA MET A 532 -0.04 -2.55 -26.65
C MET A 532 -1.25 -3.48 -26.48
N PHE A 533 -1.48 -4.01 -25.28
CA PHE A 533 -2.66 -4.82 -24.97
C PHE A 533 -3.96 -4.02 -25.15
N ILE A 534 -4.00 -2.78 -24.65
CA ILE A 534 -5.16 -1.89 -24.82
C ILE A 534 -5.39 -1.61 -26.29
N ALA A 535 -4.35 -1.25 -27.05
CA ALA A 535 -4.44 -1.01 -28.49
C ALA A 535 -4.97 -2.24 -29.24
N ASP A 536 -4.45 -3.44 -28.94
CA ASP A 536 -4.93 -4.69 -29.57
C ASP A 536 -6.43 -4.92 -29.35
N LYS A 537 -6.94 -4.66 -28.13
CA LYS A 537 -8.37 -4.83 -27.80
C LYS A 537 -9.28 -3.73 -28.36
N LEU A 538 -8.74 -2.53 -28.63
CA LEU A 538 -9.49 -1.45 -29.26
C LEU A 538 -9.50 -1.54 -30.79
N HIS A 539 -8.57 -2.29 -31.39
CA HIS A 539 -8.41 -2.43 -32.84
C HIS A 539 -8.36 -3.90 -33.28
N PRO A 540 -9.39 -4.71 -32.96
CA PRO A 540 -9.36 -6.15 -33.20
C PRO A 540 -9.19 -6.47 -34.70
N GLY A 541 -8.20 -7.30 -35.03
CA GLY A 541 -7.92 -7.73 -36.40
C GLY A 541 -7.09 -6.75 -37.24
N ASN A 542 -6.85 -5.54 -36.75
CA ASN A 542 -6.09 -4.50 -37.46
C ASN A 542 -4.80 -4.09 -36.74
N SER A 543 -4.59 -4.53 -35.49
CA SER A 543 -3.44 -4.12 -34.67
C SER A 543 -2.09 -4.56 -35.24
N GLY A 544 -2.03 -5.77 -35.82
CA GLY A 544 -0.75 -6.42 -36.19
C GLY A 544 0.18 -6.70 -35.00
N ILE A 545 -0.32 -6.55 -33.77
CA ILE A 545 0.48 -6.67 -32.55
C ILE A 545 0.55 -8.14 -32.12
N ASP A 546 1.76 -8.71 -32.10
CA ASP A 546 2.03 -9.98 -31.43
C ASP A 546 2.46 -9.71 -29.98
N LEU A 547 1.50 -9.69 -29.07
CA LEU A 547 1.76 -9.40 -27.65
C LEU A 547 2.70 -10.41 -26.99
N LYS A 548 2.70 -11.68 -27.41
CA LYS A 548 3.60 -12.68 -26.84
C LYS A 548 5.03 -12.36 -27.23
N LYS A 549 5.26 -12.05 -28.51
CA LYS A 549 6.58 -11.67 -29.02
C LYS A 549 7.10 -10.38 -28.39
N GLU A 550 6.25 -9.36 -28.26
CA GLU A 550 6.63 -8.08 -27.64
C GLU A 550 6.97 -8.21 -26.15
N ALA A 551 6.19 -9.03 -25.42
CA ALA A 551 6.49 -9.34 -24.04
C ALA A 551 7.80 -10.13 -23.92
N ASP A 552 8.04 -11.11 -24.77
CA ASP A 552 9.29 -11.90 -24.77
C ASP A 552 10.51 -11.02 -25.07
N GLU A 553 10.43 -10.14 -26.06
CA GLU A 553 11.50 -9.19 -26.38
C GLU A 553 11.80 -8.24 -25.20
N PHE A 554 10.76 -7.70 -24.54
CA PHE A 554 10.94 -6.85 -23.36
C PHE A 554 11.59 -7.61 -22.21
N TYR A 555 11.09 -8.81 -21.90
CA TYR A 555 11.53 -9.60 -20.75
C TYR A 555 12.97 -10.11 -20.95
N LEU A 556 13.32 -10.60 -22.16
CA LEU A 556 14.69 -11.00 -22.48
C LEU A 556 15.65 -9.82 -22.37
N LYS A 557 15.26 -8.65 -22.90
CA LYS A 557 16.12 -7.48 -22.94
C LYS A 557 16.38 -6.86 -21.56
N PHE A 558 15.33 -6.71 -20.75
CA PHE A 558 15.41 -5.94 -19.51
C PHE A 558 15.41 -6.79 -18.22
N TYR A 559 14.98 -8.05 -18.30
CA TYR A 559 15.00 -8.99 -17.17
C TYR A 559 15.89 -10.21 -17.40
N GLY A 560 16.43 -10.40 -18.61
CA GLY A 560 17.31 -11.51 -18.92
C GLY A 560 16.60 -12.87 -18.86
N MET A 561 15.29 -12.92 -19.09
CA MET A 561 14.51 -14.16 -19.06
C MET A 561 13.40 -14.17 -20.12
N PRO A 562 12.99 -15.33 -20.65
CA PRO A 562 11.82 -15.45 -21.50
C PRO A 562 10.53 -15.07 -20.75
N PHE A 563 9.54 -14.55 -21.47
CA PHE A 563 8.24 -14.19 -20.87
C PHE A 563 7.49 -15.42 -20.33
N GLU A 564 7.65 -16.57 -20.97
CA GLU A 564 6.98 -17.83 -20.55
C GLU A 564 7.54 -18.44 -19.26
N GLU A 565 8.77 -18.09 -18.88
CA GLU A 565 9.38 -18.47 -17.60
C GLU A 565 9.01 -17.52 -16.47
N ALA A 566 8.44 -16.36 -16.80
CA ALA A 566 8.03 -15.39 -15.82
C ALA A 566 6.74 -15.83 -15.12
N THR A 567 6.70 -15.62 -13.81
CA THR A 567 5.50 -15.75 -12.98
C THR A 567 5.11 -14.35 -12.50
N PRO A 568 4.32 -13.57 -13.27
CA PRO A 568 3.93 -12.23 -12.87
C PRO A 568 3.05 -12.26 -11.61
N ASN A 569 3.42 -11.46 -10.62
CA ASN A 569 2.56 -11.10 -9.50
C ASN A 569 2.28 -9.59 -9.54
N ARG A 570 1.92 -8.96 -8.41
CA ARG A 570 1.62 -7.52 -8.35
C ARG A 570 2.87 -6.65 -8.13
N SER A 571 4.07 -7.23 -8.23
CA SER A 571 5.33 -6.50 -8.06
C SER A 571 5.57 -5.49 -9.18
N PHE A 572 5.92 -4.26 -8.78
CA PHE A 572 6.27 -3.18 -9.70
C PHE A 572 7.68 -3.35 -10.27
N HIS A 573 8.62 -3.84 -9.47
CA HIS A 573 10.04 -3.88 -9.85
C HIS A 573 10.36 -4.94 -10.91
N ARG A 574 9.99 -6.20 -10.68
CA ARG A 574 10.25 -7.31 -11.58
C ARG A 574 9.20 -8.42 -11.46
N PRO A 575 9.00 -9.27 -12.48
CA PRO A 575 8.21 -10.50 -12.34
C PRO A 575 8.97 -11.51 -11.47
N THR A 576 8.26 -12.45 -10.85
CA THR A 576 8.95 -13.57 -10.20
C THR A 576 9.38 -14.59 -11.25
N SER A 577 10.31 -15.48 -10.88
CA SER A 577 10.83 -16.52 -11.76
C SER A 577 11.15 -17.75 -10.90
N GLY A 578 10.87 -18.95 -11.39
CA GLY A 578 11.26 -20.18 -10.70
C GLY A 578 12.77 -20.46 -10.67
N ILE A 579 13.59 -19.69 -11.40
CA ILE A 579 14.97 -20.05 -11.79
C ILE A 579 16.05 -19.06 -11.28
N TRP A 580 15.70 -17.95 -10.64
CA TRP A 580 16.74 -17.03 -10.15
C TRP A 580 17.40 -17.53 -8.86
N PRO A 581 18.74 -17.42 -8.73
CA PRO A 581 19.46 -18.01 -7.64
C PRO A 581 19.00 -17.43 -6.29
N GLU A 582 19.03 -18.26 -5.25
CA GLU A 582 18.89 -17.91 -3.83
C GLU A 582 19.96 -16.90 -3.33
N HIS A 583 20.55 -16.10 -4.21
CA HIS A 583 21.46 -15.01 -3.88
C HIS A 583 20.66 -13.78 -3.45
N GLY A 584 20.16 -13.89 -2.22
CA GLY A 584 19.45 -12.84 -1.46
C GLY A 584 18.92 -13.35 -0.11
N LEU A 585 18.90 -14.67 0.11
CA LEU A 585 18.58 -15.31 1.38
C LEU A 585 19.82 -15.63 2.25
N ARG A 586 21.01 -15.12 1.90
CA ARG A 586 22.22 -15.28 2.71
C ARG A 586 22.60 -14.01 3.46
N CYS A 587 21.92 -13.78 4.58
CA CYS A 587 22.63 -13.42 5.81
C CYS A 587 22.33 -14.51 6.84
N THR A 588 22.87 -15.71 6.57
CA THR A 588 23.19 -16.65 7.64
C THR A 588 24.24 -15.97 8.52
N HIS A 589 23.81 -15.48 9.68
CA HIS A 589 24.71 -15.12 10.76
C HIS A 589 25.46 -16.37 11.22
N ALA A 590 26.79 -16.24 11.29
CA ALA A 590 27.50 -16.62 12.51
C ALA A 590 27.24 -15.54 13.57
#